data_AF-A0A5J5DSH1-F1
#
_entry.id   AF-A0A5J5DSH1-F1
#
_cell.length_a   1.000
_cell.length_b   1.000
_cell.length_c   1.000
_cell.angle_alpha   90.00
_cell.angle_beta   90.00
_cell.angle_gamma   90.00
#
_symmetry.space_group_name_H-M   'P 1'
#
loop_
_entity.id
_entity.type
_entity.pdbx_description
1 polymer ?
#
loop_
_entity_poly.entity_id
_entity_poly.type
_entity_poly.pdbx_seq_one_letter_code
_entity_poly.pdbx_strand_id
1 'polypeptide(L)'
;MKTFRELKSAAQAEAARHGDRIIDPLGVVDGKMVFYALPPGIHEGDIVGLPEAYWVDVRTGSARPFTNKECRLLVNKQFLESAEPMQE
;
A
#
# COMPACT_ATOMS: atom_id res chain seq x y z
N MET A 1 -9.08 -9.83 13.40
CA MET A 1 -8.36 -9.24 12.24
C MET A 1 -9.39 -8.54 11.38
N LYS A 2 -9.02 -7.47 10.67
CA LYS A 2 -9.90 -6.78 9.73
C LYS A 2 -10.01 -7.56 8.42
N THR A 3 -11.12 -7.39 7.72
CA THR A 3 -11.35 -7.97 6.40
C THR A 3 -10.61 -7.19 5.31
N PHE A 4 -10.34 -7.82 4.16
CA PHE A 4 -9.74 -7.14 3.01
C PHE A 4 -10.52 -5.88 2.62
N ARG A 5 -11.86 -5.95 2.61
CA ARG A 5 -12.72 -4.82 2.30
C ARG A 5 -12.51 -3.66 3.27
N GLU A 6 -12.43 -3.92 4.57
CA GLU A 6 -12.17 -2.87 5.57
C GLU A 6 -10.79 -2.24 5.38
N LEU A 7 -9.76 -3.06 5.15
CA LEU A 7 -8.39 -2.58 4.94
C LEU A 7 -8.27 -1.74 3.66
N LYS A 8 -8.87 -2.21 2.56
CA LYS A 8 -8.92 -1.48 1.29
C LYS A 8 -9.64 -0.15 1.46
N SER A 9 -10.78 -0.14 2.18
CA SER A 9 -11.51 1.10 2.44
C SER A 9 -10.70 2.09 3.29
N ALA A 10 -9.93 1.62 4.27
CA ALA A 10 -9.07 2.47 5.08
C ALA A 10 -7.92 3.07 4.25
N ALA A 11 -7.27 2.26 3.41
CA ALA A 11 -6.24 2.73 2.48
C ALA A 11 -6.80 3.75 1.47
N GLN A 12 -7.99 3.50 0.89
CA GLN A 12 -8.65 4.44 -0.03
C GLN A 12 -8.95 5.77 0.65
N ALA A 13 -9.50 5.73 1.86
CA ALA A 13 -9.84 6.92 2.61
C ALA A 13 -8.59 7.76 2.92
N GLU A 14 -7.49 7.13 3.31
CA GLU A 14 -6.25 7.84 3.58
C GLU A 14 -5.60 8.36 2.29
N ALA A 15 -5.49 7.54 1.23
CA ALA A 15 -4.93 7.96 -0.06
C ALA A 15 -5.66 9.15 -0.67
N ALA A 16 -7.00 9.16 -0.60
CA ALA A 16 -7.81 10.28 -1.11
C ALA A 16 -7.49 11.62 -0.42
N ARG A 17 -7.00 11.62 0.82
CA ARG A 17 -6.60 12.85 1.54
C ARG A 17 -5.32 13.47 0.98
N HIS A 18 -4.49 12.66 0.32
CA HIS A 18 -3.26 13.10 -0.35
C HIS A 18 -3.45 13.31 -1.86
N GLY A 19 -4.65 13.03 -2.39
CA GLY A 19 -4.96 13.09 -3.82
C GLY A 19 -4.59 11.83 -4.60
N ASP A 20 -4.15 10.79 -3.89
CA ASP A 20 -3.67 9.55 -4.48
C ASP A 20 -4.82 8.56 -4.71
N ARG A 21 -4.57 7.57 -5.57
CA ARG A 21 -5.45 6.44 -5.79
C ARG A 21 -4.72 5.15 -5.47
N ILE A 22 -5.26 4.33 -4.58
CA ILE A 22 -4.69 2.99 -4.39
C ILE A 22 -5.03 2.08 -5.56
N ILE A 23 -4.11 1.17 -5.88
CA ILE A 23 -4.28 0.11 -6.87
C ILE A 23 -4.19 -1.25 -6.20
N ASP A 24 -3.74 -2.27 -6.94
CA ASP A 24 -3.58 -3.62 -6.40
C ASP A 24 -2.63 -3.64 -5.19
N PRO A 25 -2.97 -4.44 -4.17
CA PRO A 25 -2.10 -4.59 -3.02
C PRO A 25 -0.87 -5.41 -3.38
N LEU A 26 0.24 -5.10 -2.72
CA LEU A 26 1.41 -5.98 -2.69
C LEU A 26 1.12 -7.24 -1.87
N GLY A 27 0.45 -7.08 -0.72
CA GLY A 27 0.17 -8.15 0.23
C GLY A 27 0.40 -7.71 1.67
N VAL A 28 0.48 -8.68 2.58
CA VAL A 28 0.73 -8.47 4.00
C VAL A 28 2.21 -8.68 4.29
N VAL A 29 2.83 -7.68 4.91
CA VAL A 29 4.20 -7.74 5.43
C VAL A 29 4.17 -7.34 6.90
N ASP A 30 4.67 -8.17 7.80
CA ASP A 30 4.74 -7.90 9.24
C ASP A 30 3.41 -7.42 9.87
N GLY A 31 2.29 -8.01 9.44
CA GLY A 31 0.95 -7.64 9.92
C GLY A 31 0.44 -6.31 9.35
N LYS A 32 1.01 -5.85 8.24
CA LYS A 32 0.64 -4.62 7.56
C LYS A 32 0.28 -4.94 6.12
N MET A 33 -0.95 -4.64 5.73
CA MET A 33 -1.37 -4.73 4.35
C MET A 33 -0.81 -3.53 3.59
N VAL A 34 -0.08 -3.79 2.51
CA VAL A 34 0.55 -2.78 1.67
C VAL A 34 -0.26 -2.62 0.39
N PHE A 35 -0.73 -1.40 0.15
CA PHE A 35 -1.40 -1.02 -1.09
C PHE A 35 -0.51 -0.07 -1.89
N TYR A 36 -0.22 -0.40 -3.15
CA TYR A 36 0.41 0.56 -4.05
C TYR A 36 -0.52 1.75 -4.31
N ALA A 37 0.07 2.90 -4.62
CA ALA A 37 -0.65 4.13 -4.90
C ALA A 37 -0.14 4.82 -6.17
N LEU A 38 -1.08 5.46 -6.86
CA LEU A 38 -0.83 6.35 -7.99
C LEU A 38 -1.07 7.79 -7.57
N PRO A 39 -0.03 8.64 -7.66
CA PRO A 39 -0.16 10.07 -7.45
C PRO A 39 -1.11 10.76 -8.46
N PRO A 40 -1.55 12.00 -8.17
CA PRO A 40 -2.35 12.79 -9.11
C PRO A 40 -1.67 12.90 -10.48
N GLY A 41 -2.44 12.62 -11.54
CA GLY A 41 -1.96 12.73 -12.92
C GLY A 41 -1.12 11.57 -13.44
N ILE A 42 -0.86 10.55 -12.60
CA ILE A 42 -0.14 9.33 -12.98
C ILE A 42 -1.13 8.20 -13.30
N HIS A 43 -0.83 7.44 -14.34
CA HIS A 43 -1.58 6.27 -14.79
C HIS A 43 -0.81 4.97 -14.55
N GLU A 44 -1.53 3.85 -14.48
CA GLU A 44 -0.88 2.54 -14.43
C GLU A 44 -0.02 2.32 -15.69
N GLY A 45 1.23 1.91 -15.49
CA GLY A 45 2.21 1.74 -16.56
C GLY A 45 3.12 2.95 -16.81
N ASP A 46 2.83 4.11 -16.23
CA ASP A 46 3.73 5.26 -16.30
C ASP A 46 5.05 4.99 -15.57
N ILE A 47 6.16 5.53 -16.10
CA ILE A 47 7.46 5.46 -15.44
C ILE A 47 7.50 6.55 -14.37
N VAL A 48 7.50 6.13 -13.11
CA VAL A 48 7.66 6.99 -11.94
C VAL A 48 9.02 6.79 -11.28
N GLY A 49 9.46 7.77 -10.50
CA GLY A 49 10.71 7.70 -9.76
C GLY A 49 10.66 6.67 -8.64
N LEU A 50 10.14 7.06 -7.48
CA LEU A 50 9.88 6.14 -6.38
C LEU A 50 8.40 5.71 -6.44
N PRO A 51 8.11 4.40 -6.34
CA PRO A 51 6.73 3.95 -6.18
C PRO A 51 6.17 4.40 -4.83
N GLU A 52 4.90 4.77 -4.82
CA GLU A 52 4.17 5.18 -3.61
C GLU A 52 3.27 4.05 -3.11
N ALA A 53 3.04 4.01 -1.80
CA ALA A 53 2.19 3.01 -1.18
C ALA A 53 1.66 3.46 0.19
N TYR A 54 0.73 2.67 0.73
CA TYR A 54 0.13 2.87 2.06
C TYR A 54 0.24 1.60 2.92
N TRP A 55 0.56 1.78 4.21
CA TRP A 55 0.48 0.72 5.23
C TRP A 55 -0.91 0.75 5.83
N VAL A 56 -1.55 -0.40 5.94
CA VAL A 56 -2.74 -0.58 6.78
C VAL A 56 -2.50 -1.69 7.78
N ASP A 57 -2.60 -1.37 9.06
CA ASP A 57 -2.50 -2.37 10.11
C ASP A 57 -3.65 -3.37 10.04
N VAL A 58 -3.35 -4.67 9.89
CA VAL A 58 -4.39 -5.70 9.68
C VAL A 58 -5.27 -5.92 10.92
N ARG A 59 -4.81 -5.49 12.10
CA ARG A 59 -5.57 -5.63 13.35
C ARG A 59 -6.45 -4.41 13.61
N THR A 60 -5.91 -3.21 13.42
CA THR A 60 -6.58 -1.95 13.80
C THR A 60 -7.26 -1.25 12.63
N GLY A 61 -6.82 -1.49 11.39
CA GLY A 61 -7.26 -0.76 10.20
C GLY A 61 -6.67 0.65 10.09
N SER A 62 -5.69 1.01 10.93
CA SER A 62 -5.02 2.29 10.83
C SER A 62 -4.17 2.36 9.57
N ALA A 63 -4.45 3.34 8.72
CA ALA A 63 -3.76 3.57 7.45
C ALA A 63 -2.80 4.78 7.55
N ARG A 64 -1.67 4.71 6.84
CA ARG A 64 -0.75 5.83 6.64
C ARG A 64 0.03 5.70 5.32
N PRO A 65 0.50 6.80 4.72
CA PRO A 65 1.43 6.72 3.62
C PRO A 65 2.76 6.09 4.05
N PHE A 66 3.46 5.51 3.08
CA PHE A 66 4.88 5.20 3.23
C PHE A 66 5.68 6.49 3.44
N THR A 67 6.75 6.39 4.19
CA THR A 67 7.81 7.40 4.19
C THR A 67 8.73 7.20 2.99
N ASN A 68 9.48 8.23 2.58
CA ASN A 68 10.47 8.10 1.49
C ASN A 68 11.49 6.97 1.72
N LYS A 69 11.81 6.64 2.98
CA LYS A 69 12.69 5.51 3.31
C LYS A 69 12.01 4.17 3.06
N GLU A 70 10.73 4.06 3.39
CA GLU A 70 9.94 2.85 3.17
C GLU A 70 9.64 2.66 1.68
N CYS A 71 9.45 3.72 0.88
CA CYS A 71 9.23 3.59 -0.57
C CYS A 71 10.41 2.88 -1.26
N ARG A 72 11.63 2.97 -0.70
CA ARG A 72 12.80 2.22 -1.20
C ARG A 72 12.68 0.71 -0.99
N LEU A 73 11.84 0.24 -0.06
CA LEU A 73 11.58 -1.18 0.14
C LEU A 73 10.79 -1.78 -1.02
N LEU A 74 9.99 -0.98 -1.71
CA LEU A 74 9.16 -1.42 -2.84
C LEU A 74 9.97 -1.75 -4.11
N VAL A 75 11.27 -1.46 -4.10
CA VAL A 75 12.23 -1.89 -5.15
C VAL A 75 13.22 -2.94 -4.62
N ASN A 76 13.08 -3.36 -3.35
CA ASN A 76 13.89 -4.39 -2.75
C ASN A 76 13.24 -5.76 -2.96
N LYS A 77 13.94 -6.66 -3.66
CA LYS A 77 13.45 -8.00 -3.98
C LYS A 77 13.05 -8.82 -2.75
N GLN A 78 13.86 -8.82 -1.68
CA GLN A 78 13.57 -9.61 -0.48
C GLN A 78 12.30 -9.12 0.23
N PHE A 79 12.08 -7.81 0.26
CA PHE A 79 10.85 -7.24 0.81
C PHE A 79 9.62 -7.67 -0.01
N LEU A 80 9.70 -7.56 -1.34
CA LEU A 80 8.59 -7.96 -2.22
C LEU A 80 8.27 -9.46 -2.11
N GLU A 81 9.29 -10.31 -1.98
CA GLU A 81 9.12 -11.76 -1.80
C GLU A 81 8.62 -12.14 -0.40
N SER A 82 8.71 -11.24 0.59
CA SER A 82 8.17 -11.47 1.94
C SER A 82 6.68 -11.17 2.05
N ALA A 83 6.09 -10.54 1.03
CA ALA A 83 4.68 -10.20 1.03
C ALA A 83 3.83 -11.45 0.83
N GLU A 84 2.97 -11.73 1.81
CA GLU A 84 2.02 -12.84 1.74
C GLU A 84 0.66 -12.36 1.25
N PRO A 85 -0.10 -13.19 0.53
CA PRO A 85 -1.49 -12.86 0.21
C PRO A 85 -2.30 -12.73 1.49
N MET A 86 -3.26 -11.81 1.51
CA MET A 86 -4.20 -11.74 2.63
C MET A 86 -5.06 -13.01 2.64
N GLN A 87 -5.03 -13.75 3.74
CA GLN A 87 -5.93 -14.89 3.95
C GLN A 87 -7.31 -14.37 4.35
N GLU A 88 -8.35 -14.80 3.64
CA GLU A 88 -9.76 -14.41 3.86
C GLU A 88 -10.33 -14.94 5.19
#